data_AF-A0A958EMQ1-F1
#
_entry.id   AF-A0A958EMQ1-F1
#
_cell.length_a   1.000
_cell.length_b   1.000
_cell.length_c   1.000
_cell.angle_alpha   90.00
_cell.angle_beta   90.00
_cell.angle_gamma   90.00
#
_symmetry.space_group_name_H-M   'P 1'
#
loop_
_entity.id
_entity.type
_entity.pdbx_description
1 polymer ?
#
loop_
_entity_poly.entity_id
_entity_poly.type
_entity_poly.pdbx_seq_one_letter_code
_entity_poly.pdbx_strand_id
1 'polypeptide(L)' 'IDLSSLASKKGIIQIGIQALVARYINRYISKRQQRSNWENDVLSKQQQVYAATDAWICLKLYPELIADETDYRQFKEE' A
#
# COMPACT_ATOMS: atom_id res chain seq x y z
N ILE A 1 -11.75 4.47 -4.52
CA ILE A 1 -11.41 4.41 -3.08
C ILE A 1 -9.90 4.50 -2.97
N ASP A 2 -9.36 5.38 -2.14
CA ASP A 2 -7.91 5.49 -1.90
C ASP A 2 -7.57 4.97 -0.50
N LEU A 3 -6.71 3.94 -0.43
CA LEU A 3 -6.29 3.30 0.81
C LEU A 3 -5.48 4.24 1.70
N SER A 4 -4.67 5.12 1.09
CA SER A 4 -3.83 6.05 1.82
C SER A 4 -4.69 7.08 2.57
N SER A 5 -5.70 7.62 1.88
CA SER A 5 -6.70 8.51 2.48
C SER A 5 -7.50 7.82 3.60
N LEU A 6 -7.90 6.56 3.43
CA LEU A 6 -8.59 5.81 4.47
C LEU A 6 -7.71 5.60 5.70
N ALA A 7 -6.46 5.17 5.51
CA ALA A 7 -5.49 5.00 6.59
C ALA A 7 -5.24 6.32 7.32
N SER A 8 -5.10 7.43 6.58
CA SER A 8 -4.92 8.77 7.14
C SER A 8 -6.11 9.19 8.03
N LYS A 9 -7.35 8.93 7.59
CA LYS A 9 -8.56 9.23 8.37
C LYS A 9 -8.61 8.48 9.70
N LYS A 10 -8.02 7.28 9.76
CA LYS A 10 -7.87 6.49 11.00
C LYS A 10 -6.71 6.97 11.88
N GLY A 11 -5.95 7.99 11.49
CA GLY A 11 -4.80 8.49 12.24
C GLY A 11 -3.49 7.73 12.00
N ILE A 12 -3.43 6.84 10.99
CA ILE A 12 -2.18 6.16 10.66
C ILE A 12 -1.22 7.17 10.05
N ILE A 13 -0.02 7.29 10.62
CA ILE A 13 0.99 8.26 10.18
C ILE A 13 1.67 7.80 8.89
N GLN A 14 2.11 6.53 8.84
CA GLN A 14 2.78 5.96 7.67
C GLN A 14 1.77 5.36 6.69
N ILE A 15 1.22 6.20 5.81
CA ILE A 15 0.13 5.82 4.88
C ILE A 15 0.59 5.21 3.55
N GLY A 16 1.90 5.14 3.29
CA GLY A 16 2.40 4.56 2.04
C GLY A 16 2.09 3.06 1.97
N ILE A 17 1.73 2.56 0.78
CA ILE A 17 1.36 1.15 0.56
C ILE A 17 2.37 0.19 1.20
N GLN A 18 3.68 0.41 1.03
CA GLN A 18 4.70 -0.47 1.61
C GLN A 18 4.59 -0.58 3.15
N ALA A 19 4.33 0.53 3.85
CA ALA A 19 4.19 0.54 5.30
C ALA A 19 2.88 -0.14 5.73
N LEU A 20 1.79 0.12 5.01
CA LEU A 20 0.50 -0.54 5.26
C LEU A 20 0.58 -2.05 5.00
N VAL A 21 1.26 -2.48 3.95
CA VAL A 21 1.49 -3.91 3.66
C VAL A 21 2.35 -4.56 4.74
N ALA A 22 3.40 -3.90 5.20
CA ALA A 22 4.20 -4.41 6.30
C ALA A 22 3.34 -4.57 7.58
N ARG A 23 2.50 -3.59 7.89
CA ARG A 23 1.62 -3.58 9.06
C ARG A 23 0.54 -4.67 9.02
N TYR A 24 -0.21 -4.75 7.92
CA TYR A 24 -1.41 -5.60 7.85
C TYR A 24 -1.15 -6.97 7.24
N ILE A 25 -0.17 -7.09 6.34
CA ILE A 25 0.07 -8.32 5.56
C ILE A 25 1.40 -8.99 5.98
N ASN A 26 2.23 -8.34 6.82
CA ASN A 26 3.53 -8.86 7.26
C ASN A 26 4.44 -9.24 6.08
N ARG A 27 4.46 -8.40 5.04
CA ARG A 27 5.29 -8.58 3.83
C ARG A 27 6.05 -7.30 3.49
N TYR A 28 7.21 -7.49 2.88
CA TYR A 28 7.99 -6.41 2.27
C TYR A 28 7.75 -6.37 0.77
N ILE A 29 7.57 -5.16 0.23
CA ILE A 29 7.39 -4.93 -1.21
C ILE A 29 8.55 -4.07 -1.71
N SER A 30 9.20 -4.52 -2.78
CA SER A 30 10.26 -3.78 -3.44
C SER A 30 9.68 -2.67 -4.29
N LYS A 31 10.27 -1.46 -4.21
CA LYS A 31 9.93 -0.29 -5.03
C LYS A 31 10.78 -0.16 -6.30
N ARG A 32 11.56 -1.19 -6.64
CA ARG A 32 12.59 -1.09 -7.69
C ARG A 32 12.05 -0.68 -9.06
N GLN A 33 10.82 -1.07 -9.39
CA GLN A 33 10.22 -0.75 -10.68
C GLN A 33 9.45 0.58 -10.69
N GLN A 34 9.26 1.23 -9.55
CA GLN A 34 8.46 2.45 -9.45
C GLN A 34 8.99 3.58 -10.36
N ARG A 35 10.32 3.70 -10.48
CA ARG A 35 11.02 4.71 -11.31
C ARG A 35 11.58 4.14 -12.62
N SER A 36 11.09 2.97 -13.06
CA SER A 36 11.44 2.41 -14.36
C SER A 36 10.78 3.20 -15.50
N ASN A 37 11.23 3.01 -16.74
CA ASN A 37 10.56 3.63 -17.89
C ASN A 37 9.22 2.92 -18.16
N TRP A 38 8.12 3.54 -17.74
CA TRP A 38 6.75 3.06 -17.91
C TRP A 38 6.11 3.44 -19.24
N GLU A 39 6.77 4.28 -20.04
CA GLU A 39 6.26 4.74 -21.33
C GLU A 39 6.58 3.78 -22.48
N ASN A 40 7.31 2.68 -22.19
CA ASN A 40 7.56 1.65 -23.19
C ASN A 40 6.26 0.98 -23.65
N ASP A 41 6.09 0.83 -24.97
CA ASP A 41 4.95 0.13 -25.58
C ASP A 41 4.74 -1.29 -25.02
N VAL A 42 5.85 -1.97 -24.68
CA VAL A 42 5.84 -3.28 -24.05
C VAL A 42 6.58 -3.22 -22.72
N LEU A 43 5.85 -3.48 -21.65
CA LEU A 43 6.43 -3.57 -20.31
C LEU A 43 7.29 -4.82 -20.16
N SER A 44 8.43 -4.67 -19.49
CA SER A 44 9.26 -5.82 -19.10
C SER A 44 8.49 -6.75 -18.15
N LYS A 45 8.89 -8.03 -18.10
CA LYS A 45 8.30 -9.00 -17.15
C LYS A 45 8.34 -8.51 -15.70
N GLN A 46 9.38 -7.78 -15.31
CA GLN A 46 9.51 -7.24 -13.95
C GLN A 46 8.50 -6.13 -13.67
N GLN A 47 8.26 -5.25 -14.64
CA GLN A 47 7.22 -4.20 -14.55
C GLN A 47 5.82 -4.80 -14.51
N GLN A 48 5.55 -5.83 -15.33
CA GLN A 48 4.27 -6.55 -15.31
C GLN A 48 4.01 -7.20 -13.94
N VAL A 49 5.01 -7.90 -13.39
CA VAL A 49 4.91 -8.50 -12.05
C VAL A 49 4.71 -7.43 -10.98
N TYR A 50 5.43 -6.30 -11.07
CA TYR A 50 5.26 -5.19 -10.13
C TYR A 50 3.83 -4.62 -10.18
N ALA A 51 3.30 -4.33 -11.37
CA ALA A 51 1.94 -3.82 -11.53
C ALA A 51 0.88 -4.82 -11.04
N ALA A 52 1.05 -6.12 -11.34
CA ALA A 52 0.16 -7.16 -10.84
C ALA A 52 0.23 -7.29 -9.31
N THR A 53 1.42 -7.13 -8.72
CA THR A 53 1.63 -7.13 -7.28
C THR A 53 0.91 -5.95 -6.61
N ASP A 54 1.03 -4.75 -7.17
CA ASP A 54 0.33 -3.55 -6.66
C ASP A 54 -1.19 -3.74 -6.67
N ALA A 55 -1.75 -4.32 -7.74
CA ALA A 55 -3.19 -4.61 -7.83
C ALA A 55 -3.62 -5.67 -6.80
N TRP A 56 -2.87 -6.76 -6.67
CA TRP A 56 -3.14 -7.82 -5.72
C TRP A 56 -3.07 -7.34 -4.26
N ILE A 57 -2.08 -6.51 -3.95
CA ILE A 57 -1.94 -5.87 -2.64
C ILE A 57 -3.16 -5.02 -2.33
N CYS A 58 -3.59 -4.15 -3.24
CA CYS A 58 -4.74 -3.28 -3.00
C CYS A 58 -6.00 -4.08 -2.65
N LEU A 59 -6.23 -5.18 -3.38
CA LEU A 59 -7.35 -6.09 -3.13
C LEU A 59 -7.27 -6.75 -1.75
N LYS A 60 -6.07 -7.15 -1.31
CA LYS A 60 -5.86 -7.80 -0.01
C LYS A 60 -5.86 -6.82 1.16
N LEU A 61 -5.30 -5.64 0.98
CA LEU A 61 -5.14 -4.63 2.03
C LEU A 61 -6.45 -3.95 2.39
N TYR A 62 -7.33 -3.73 1.42
CA TYR A 62 -8.61 -3.04 1.64
C TYR A 62 -9.48 -3.67 2.75
N PRO A 63 -9.81 -4.97 2.74
CA PRO A 63 -10.64 -5.56 3.79
C PRO A 63 -9.97 -5.51 5.17
N GLU A 64 -8.66 -5.74 5.26
CA GLU A 64 -7.91 -5.66 6.52
C GLU A 64 -7.97 -4.24 7.11
N LEU A 65 -7.82 -3.21 6.27
CA LEU A 65 -7.88 -1.81 6.70
C LEU A 65 -9.28 -1.39 7.16
N ILE A 66 -10.33 -1.93 6.55
CA ILE A 66 -11.73 -1.65 6.91
C ILE A 66 -12.14 -2.42 8.18
N ALA A 67 -11.69 -3.66 8.34
CA ALA A 67 -11.98 -4.49 9.50
C ALA A 67 -11.25 -4.00 10.77
N ASP A 68 -10.13 -3.30 10.61
CA ASP A 68 -9.45 -2.64 11.73
C ASP A 68 -10.30 -1.47 12.26
N GLU A 69 -10.96 -1.64 13.39
CA GLU A 69 -11.79 -0.60 14.03
C GLU A 69 -10.97 0.43 14.83
N THR A 70 -9.65 0.26 14.92
CA THR A 70 -8.78 1.11 15.77
C THR A 70 -8.72 2.55 15.27
N ASP A 71 -9.02 3.52 16.13
CA ASP A 71 -8.70 4.92 15.89
C ASP A 71 -7.29 5.22 16.41
N TYR A 72 -6.33 5.43 15.50
CA TYR A 72 -4.93 5.69 15.88
C TYR A 72 -4.67 7.14 16.28
N ARG A 73 -5.65 8.04 16.14
CA ARG A 73 -5.52 9.43 16.60
C ARG A 73 -5.37 9.53 18.11
N GLN A 74 -5.85 8.52 18.85
CA GLN A 74 -5.71 8.44 20.31
C GLN A 74 -4.26 8.21 20.77
N PHE A 75 -3.36 7.79 19.87
CA PHE A 75 -1.95 7.52 20.17
C PHE A 75 -1.01 8.60 19.66
N LYS A 76 -1.52 9.78 19.25
CA LYS A 76 -0.66 10.94 19.02
C LYS A 76 -0.13 11.41 20.37
N GLU A 77 1.11 11.03 20.69
CA GLU A 77 1.91 11.71 21.72
C GLU A 77 2.06 13.20 21.33
N GLU A 78 1.92 14.07 22.33
CA GLU A 78 1.94 15.55 22.22
C GLU A 78 3.23 16.10 21.60
#